data_AF-U9TIG4-F1
#
_entry.id   AF-U9TIG4-F1
#
_cell.length_a   1.000
_cell.length_b   1.000
_cell.length_c   1.000
_cell.angle_alpha   90.00
_cell.angle_beta   90.00
_cell.angle_gamma   90.00
#
_symmetry.space_group_name_H-M   'P 1'
#
loop_
_entity.id
_entity.type
_entity.pdbx_description
1 polymer ?
#
loop_
_entity_poly.entity_id
_entity_poly.type
_entity_poly.pdbx_seq_one_letter_code
_entity_poly.pdbx_strand_id
1 'polypeptide(L)'
;MKNSLNLIHQIQTNHHLLASSLKLLKDYLSGANFLASRLQQPSIVKAAVPPPGKGSRVRVWKSDPSVKTIGIRELFLINTDIKSGPVDPWFETVSTAKPIAPDANGDFLLDFDNTPSQAPNESDNHTRFDVVHTFSTVRYTYDLLLGDLEYLDGNPPQLTRPWGNKRLQIFPHAGEDANAYYSREEGALKFFFTKRKDGTPIFLCRSLDVVAHEAGHSFLDILQPQWRSDGQTGGFHEAFGDLCSLFVLISM
;
A
#
# COMPACT_ATOMS: atom_id res chain seq x y z
N MET A 1 5.00 -15.90 -60.71
CA MET A 1 6.17 -15.43 -59.93
C MET A 1 5.92 -14.15 -59.10
N LYS A 2 4.66 -13.71 -58.85
CA LYS A 2 4.36 -12.49 -58.05
C LYS A 2 3.69 -12.73 -56.68
N ASN A 3 3.31 -13.97 -56.34
CA ASN A 3 2.62 -14.27 -55.07
C ASN A 3 3.52 -14.79 -53.94
N SER A 4 4.75 -15.21 -54.23
CA SER A 4 5.68 -15.76 -53.22
C SER A 4 6.53 -14.68 -52.52
N LEU A 5 6.71 -13.50 -53.11
CA LEU A 5 7.45 -12.38 -52.49
C LEU A 5 6.63 -11.63 -51.42
N ASN A 6 5.31 -11.53 -51.58
CA ASN A 6 4.45 -10.89 -50.58
C ASN A 6 4.35 -11.71 -49.28
N LEU A 7 4.37 -13.05 -49.36
CA LEU A 7 4.31 -13.91 -48.18
C LEU A 7 5.60 -13.84 -47.35
N ILE A 8 6.76 -13.74 -47.99
CA ILE A 8 8.07 -13.64 -47.31
C ILE A 8 8.23 -12.27 -46.62
N HIS A 9 7.77 -11.19 -47.25
CA HIS A 9 7.78 -9.86 -46.64
C HIS A 9 6.83 -9.77 -45.43
N GLN A 10 5.69 -10.46 -45.47
CA GLN A 10 4.70 -10.51 -44.38
C GLN A 10 5.16 -11.40 -43.21
N ILE A 11 5.95 -12.44 -43.49
CA ILE A 11 6.58 -13.29 -42.46
C ILE A 11 7.74 -12.54 -41.77
N GLN A 12 8.55 -11.78 -42.51
CA GLN A 12 9.66 -11.00 -41.94
C GLN A 12 9.19 -9.82 -41.06
N THR A 13 8.11 -9.14 -41.41
CA THR A 13 7.51 -8.10 -40.55
C THR A 13 6.89 -8.69 -39.28
N ASN A 14 6.25 -9.87 -39.36
CA ASN A 14 5.71 -10.56 -38.17
C ASN A 14 6.82 -11.07 -37.23
N HIS A 15 7.96 -11.53 -37.76
CA HIS A 15 9.11 -11.90 -36.93
C HIS A 15 9.78 -10.71 -36.24
N HIS A 16 9.82 -9.54 -36.88
CA HIS A 16 10.30 -8.31 -36.25
C HIS A 16 9.36 -7.82 -35.15
N LEU A 17 8.04 -7.91 -35.36
CA LEU A 17 7.02 -7.59 -34.37
C LEU A 17 7.07 -8.54 -33.16
N LEU A 18 7.18 -9.85 -33.40
CA LEU A 18 7.37 -10.85 -32.33
C LEU A 18 8.68 -10.65 -31.57
N ALA A 19 9.79 -10.33 -32.25
CA ALA A 19 11.07 -10.04 -31.62
C ALA A 19 11.04 -8.74 -30.79
N SER A 20 10.34 -7.70 -31.25
CA SER A 20 10.13 -6.48 -30.46
C SER A 20 9.20 -6.73 -29.26
N SER A 21 8.15 -7.53 -29.41
CA SER A 21 7.26 -7.92 -28.31
C SER A 21 7.97 -8.81 -27.28
N LEU A 22 8.85 -9.71 -27.72
CA LEU A 22 9.70 -10.52 -26.83
C LEU A 22 10.82 -9.70 -26.17
N LYS A 23 11.29 -8.62 -26.80
CA LYS A 23 12.24 -7.69 -26.19
C LYS A 23 11.55 -6.81 -25.14
N LEU A 24 10.34 -6.32 -25.43
CA LEU A 24 9.44 -5.67 -24.47
C LEU A 24 9.09 -6.56 -23.28
N LEU A 25 8.87 -7.86 -23.49
CA LEU A 25 8.60 -8.84 -22.43
C LEU A 25 9.84 -9.20 -21.59
N LYS A 26 11.04 -9.15 -22.18
CA LYS A 26 12.30 -9.45 -21.46
C LYS A 26 12.81 -8.28 -20.62
N ASP A 27 12.52 -7.05 -21.03
CA ASP A 27 12.86 -5.84 -20.26
C ASP A 27 11.87 -5.59 -19.09
N TYR A 28 10.84 -6.44 -18.94
CA TYR A 28 9.71 -6.25 -18.02
C TYR A 28 9.81 -6.98 -16.68
N LEU A 29 10.91 -7.69 -16.40
CA LEU A 29 11.00 -8.63 -15.27
C LEU A 29 11.77 -8.12 -14.03
N SER A 30 11.96 -6.82 -13.87
CA SER A 30 12.61 -6.28 -12.67
C SER A 30 12.06 -4.91 -12.27
N GLY A 31 10.93 -4.91 -11.57
CA GLY A 31 10.32 -3.70 -11.01
C GLY A 31 8.92 -4.03 -10.51
N ALA A 32 8.52 -3.44 -9.38
CA ALA A 32 7.30 -3.78 -8.66
C ALA A 32 6.04 -3.27 -9.35
N ASN A 33 5.73 -3.85 -10.50
CA ASN A 33 4.75 -3.26 -11.38
C ASN A 33 3.42 -4.04 -11.44
N PHE A 34 2.32 -3.30 -11.52
CA PHE A 34 0.98 -3.67 -12.05
C PHE A 34 0.04 -4.47 -11.15
N LEU A 35 -1.18 -3.94 -10.91
CA LEU A 35 -2.32 -4.67 -10.35
C LEU A 35 -2.60 -5.95 -11.15
N ALA A 36 -2.55 -5.89 -12.48
CA ALA A 36 -2.74 -7.06 -13.35
C ALA A 36 -1.62 -8.12 -13.25
N SER A 37 -0.36 -7.73 -13.02
CA SER A 37 0.73 -8.70 -12.81
C SER A 37 0.72 -9.26 -11.38
N ARG A 38 0.30 -8.46 -10.40
CA ARG A 38 0.19 -8.88 -9.00
C ARG A 38 -0.99 -9.80 -8.72
N LEU A 39 -2.11 -9.65 -9.45
CA LEU A 39 -3.22 -10.61 -9.40
C LEU A 39 -2.84 -12.01 -9.90
N GLN A 40 -1.71 -12.15 -10.62
CA GLN A 40 -1.16 -13.44 -11.08
C GLN A 40 -0.07 -14.01 -10.15
N GLN A 41 0.11 -13.47 -8.94
CA GLN A 41 1.22 -13.84 -8.04
C GLN A 41 1.27 -15.27 -7.49
N PRO A 42 0.25 -16.15 -7.56
CA PRO A 42 0.53 -17.55 -7.29
C PRO A 42 1.53 -18.18 -8.29
N SER A 43 1.84 -17.49 -9.40
CA SER A 43 2.58 -18.08 -10.53
C SER A 43 3.83 -17.32 -10.99
N ILE A 44 4.06 -16.07 -10.56
CA ILE A 44 5.14 -15.23 -11.11
C ILE A 44 6.03 -14.67 -9.98
N VAL A 45 7.16 -15.37 -9.80
CA VAL A 45 8.48 -14.88 -9.36
C VAL A 45 8.56 -14.24 -7.97
N LYS A 46 9.42 -14.82 -7.10
CA LYS A 46 9.98 -14.19 -5.89
C LYS A 46 10.33 -12.73 -6.21
N ALA A 47 9.58 -11.77 -5.67
CA ALA A 47 9.90 -10.35 -5.79
C ALA A 47 11.40 -10.15 -5.47
N ALA A 48 12.14 -9.58 -6.40
CA ALA A 48 13.57 -9.37 -6.21
C ALA A 48 13.77 -8.43 -5.02
N VAL A 49 14.60 -8.84 -4.06
CA VAL A 49 14.96 -8.02 -2.90
C VAL A 49 15.52 -6.68 -3.43
N PRO A 50 15.01 -5.52 -2.98
CA PRO A 50 15.51 -4.23 -3.41
C PRO A 50 17.02 -4.15 -3.11
N PRO A 51 17.83 -3.60 -4.03
CA PRO A 51 19.24 -3.33 -3.74
C PRO A 51 19.35 -2.47 -2.47
N PRO A 52 20.35 -2.69 -1.60
CA PRO A 52 20.55 -1.85 -0.42
C PRO A 52 20.53 -0.36 -0.77
N GLY A 53 19.69 0.43 -0.10
CA GLY A 53 19.52 1.86 -0.36
C GLY A 53 18.63 2.25 -1.56
N LYS A 54 17.86 1.31 -2.15
CA LYS A 54 16.79 1.61 -3.11
C LYS A 54 15.47 1.00 -2.64
N GLY A 55 14.69 1.79 -1.90
CA GLY A 55 13.44 1.34 -1.26
C GLY A 55 13.65 0.74 0.13
N SER A 56 12.55 0.32 0.76
CA SER A 56 12.53 -0.18 2.15
C SER A 56 11.84 -1.52 2.27
N ARG A 57 12.45 -2.45 3.02
CA ARG A 57 11.80 -3.66 3.51
C ARG A 57 11.11 -3.38 4.83
N VAL A 58 9.88 -3.84 4.96
CA VAL A 58 9.06 -3.62 6.15
C VAL A 58 8.34 -4.91 6.52
N ARG A 59 8.08 -5.10 7.81
CA ARG A 59 7.25 -6.24 8.27
C ARG A 59 5.85 -5.76 8.58
N VAL A 60 4.87 -6.49 8.08
CA VAL A 60 3.45 -6.20 8.24
C VAL A 60 2.69 -7.44 8.68
N TRP A 61 1.56 -7.24 9.35
CA TRP A 61 0.63 -8.31 9.66
C TRP A 61 0.14 -9.02 8.39
N LYS A 62 0.05 -10.36 8.37
CA LYS A 62 -0.57 -11.07 7.23
C LYS A 62 -2.08 -10.90 7.18
N SER A 63 -2.72 -10.66 8.31
CA SER A 63 -4.14 -10.37 8.52
C SER A 63 -4.30 -9.89 9.98
N ASP A 64 -5.47 -9.36 10.36
CA ASP A 64 -5.72 -8.89 11.72
C ASP A 64 -5.40 -10.00 12.75
N PRO A 65 -4.40 -9.79 13.64
CA PRO A 65 -4.01 -10.78 14.63
C PRO A 65 -5.11 -11.06 15.67
N SER A 66 -6.16 -10.26 15.72
CA SER A 66 -7.31 -10.51 16.59
C SER A 66 -8.11 -11.75 16.13
N VAL A 67 -8.10 -12.09 14.84
CA VAL A 67 -8.94 -13.17 14.28
C VAL A 67 -8.31 -14.56 14.50
N LYS A 68 -6.99 -14.73 14.31
CA LYS A 68 -6.16 -15.92 14.62
C LYS A 68 -4.68 -15.51 14.75
N THR A 69 -3.79 -16.38 15.27
CA THR A 69 -2.31 -16.19 15.21
C THR A 69 -1.85 -16.25 13.76
N ILE A 70 -1.93 -15.10 13.10
CA ILE A 70 -1.54 -14.93 11.72
C ILE A 70 -0.16 -14.28 11.73
N GLY A 71 0.78 -14.91 11.03
CA GLY A 71 2.18 -14.49 11.05
C GLY A 71 2.41 -13.11 10.43
N ILE A 72 3.62 -12.61 10.59
CA ILE A 72 4.10 -11.43 9.87
C ILE A 72 4.56 -11.82 8.46
N ARG A 73 4.49 -10.90 7.49
CA ARG A 73 5.10 -11.00 6.16
C ARG A 73 6.05 -9.83 5.94
N GLU A 74 7.05 -10.05 5.10
CA GLU A 74 7.90 -8.97 4.61
C GLU A 74 7.26 -8.36 3.35
N LEU A 75 7.17 -7.04 3.35
CA LEU A 75 6.70 -6.21 2.25
C LEU A 75 7.87 -5.37 1.72
N PHE A 76 7.89 -5.18 0.41
CA PHE A 76 8.95 -4.47 -0.29
C PHE A 76 8.39 -3.20 -0.93
N LEU A 77 8.80 -2.04 -0.42
CA LEU A 77 8.41 -0.73 -0.93
C LEU A 77 9.58 -0.18 -1.77
N ILE A 78 9.62 -0.53 -3.05
CA ILE A 78 10.80 -0.30 -3.91
C ILE A 78 10.94 1.13 -4.44
N ASN A 79 9.84 1.90 -4.46
CA ASN A 79 9.75 3.20 -5.14
C ASN A 79 9.71 4.37 -4.16
N THR A 80 10.00 4.15 -2.87
CA THR A 80 9.81 5.17 -1.85
C THR A 80 10.89 5.09 -0.78
N ASP A 81 11.60 6.19 -0.59
CA ASP A 81 12.53 6.37 0.52
C ASP A 81 11.77 6.82 1.76
N ILE A 82 11.71 5.95 2.78
CA ILE A 82 11.00 6.22 4.03
C ILE A 82 12.01 6.71 5.07
N LYS A 83 11.75 7.89 5.63
CA LYS A 83 12.62 8.51 6.67
C LYS A 83 12.11 8.20 8.08
N SER A 84 12.90 8.59 9.08
CA SER A 84 12.59 8.36 10.50
C SER A 84 11.25 8.95 10.95
N GLY A 85 10.51 8.19 11.76
CA GLY A 85 9.12 8.49 12.14
C GLY A 85 8.21 8.36 10.92
N PRO A 86 8.10 7.14 10.35
CA PRO A 86 7.88 6.86 8.94
C PRO A 86 7.23 8.01 8.17
N VAL A 87 8.02 8.67 7.35
CA VAL A 87 7.62 9.87 6.61
C VAL A 87 8.19 9.85 5.21
N ASP A 88 7.36 10.23 4.25
CA ASP A 88 7.72 10.40 2.84
C ASP A 88 7.15 11.75 2.31
N PRO A 89 7.21 12.06 1.00
CA PRO A 89 6.63 13.28 0.46
C PRO A 89 5.10 13.41 0.62
N TRP A 90 4.37 12.31 0.77
CA TRP A 90 2.90 12.23 0.83
C TRP A 90 2.35 12.08 2.25
N PHE A 91 3.05 11.35 3.11
CA PHE A 91 2.54 10.82 4.38
C PHE A 91 3.49 11.11 5.53
N GLU A 92 2.92 11.33 6.71
CA GLU A 92 3.66 11.37 7.97
C GLU A 92 2.89 10.63 9.06
N THR A 93 3.58 9.82 9.86
CA THR A 93 2.97 9.18 11.03
C THR A 93 2.94 10.12 12.23
N VAL A 94 1.81 10.17 12.92
CA VAL A 94 1.64 10.85 14.20
C VAL A 94 1.37 9.79 15.26
N SER A 95 2.31 9.63 16.20
CA SER A 95 2.28 8.60 17.24
C SER A 95 2.99 9.09 18.49
N THR A 96 2.62 8.53 19.64
CA THR A 96 3.31 8.73 20.92
C THR A 96 4.60 7.90 21.03
N ALA A 97 4.80 6.93 20.13
CA ALA A 97 6.03 6.14 20.08
C ALA A 97 7.26 7.03 19.80
N LYS A 98 8.42 6.60 20.29
CA LYS A 98 9.69 7.26 19.93
C LYS A 98 9.90 7.21 18.41
N PRO A 99 10.56 8.23 17.82
CA PRO A 99 10.86 8.22 16.39
C PRO A 99 11.53 6.92 15.96
N ILE A 100 10.95 6.28 14.95
CA ILE A 100 11.41 4.98 14.43
C ILE A 100 12.30 5.26 13.23
N ALA A 101 13.59 5.01 13.35
CA ALA A 101 14.52 5.14 12.24
C ALA A 101 14.64 3.82 11.46
N PRO A 102 14.89 3.87 10.14
CA PRO A 102 15.30 2.70 9.40
C PRO A 102 16.67 2.20 9.88
N ASP A 103 16.98 0.94 9.61
CA ASP A 103 18.31 0.37 9.83
C ASP A 103 19.35 0.91 8.83
N ALA A 104 20.59 0.43 8.91
CA ALA A 104 21.67 0.85 8.01
C ALA A 104 21.41 0.55 6.52
N ASN A 105 20.48 -0.34 6.20
CA ASN A 105 20.08 -0.67 4.83
C ASN A 105 18.88 0.15 4.33
N GLY A 106 18.26 0.96 5.20
CA GLY A 106 17.02 1.67 4.90
C GLY A 106 15.75 0.88 5.24
N ASP A 107 15.85 -0.17 6.05
CA ASP A 107 14.74 -1.10 6.32
C ASP A 107 14.10 -0.90 7.69
N PHE A 108 12.82 -1.27 7.80
CA PHE A 108 12.05 -1.32 9.05
C PHE A 108 11.66 -2.76 9.40
N LEU A 109 12.66 -3.59 9.67
CA LEU A 109 12.48 -5.01 10.03
C LEU A 109 12.24 -5.19 11.53
N LEU A 110 11.21 -4.51 12.06
CA LEU A 110 10.83 -4.67 13.45
C LEU A 110 10.32 -6.11 13.71
N ASP A 111 10.83 -6.76 14.74
CA ASP A 111 10.29 -8.04 15.21
C ASP A 111 8.94 -7.81 15.91
N PHE A 112 8.01 -8.72 15.67
CA PHE A 112 6.76 -8.77 16.41
C PHE A 112 6.92 -9.72 17.61
N ASP A 113 6.65 -9.23 18.82
CA ASP A 113 6.51 -10.07 20.01
C ASP A 113 5.07 -10.60 20.09
N ASN A 114 4.87 -11.91 20.11
CA ASN A 114 3.54 -12.52 20.22
C ASN A 114 2.86 -12.31 21.58
N THR A 115 3.54 -11.66 22.54
CA THR A 115 3.01 -11.35 23.87
C THR A 115 2.18 -10.07 23.78
N PRO A 116 0.84 -10.13 23.66
CA PRO A 116 0.05 -8.93 23.39
C PRO A 116 0.23 -7.91 24.51
N SER A 117 0.46 -6.64 24.16
CA SER A 117 0.48 -5.54 25.14
C SER A 117 -0.76 -5.63 26.04
N GLN A 118 -0.54 -5.88 27.32
CA GLN A 118 -1.61 -5.99 28.33
C GLN A 118 -2.12 -4.61 28.77
N ALA A 119 -1.44 -3.53 28.37
CA ALA A 119 -1.82 -2.17 28.66
C ALA A 119 -2.23 -1.43 27.38
N PRO A 120 -3.22 -0.53 27.44
CA PRO A 120 -3.52 0.42 26.37
C PRO A 120 -2.32 1.31 26.02
N ASN A 121 -1.38 1.45 26.96
CA ASN A 121 -0.18 2.27 26.84
C ASN A 121 1.05 1.41 27.19
N GLU A 122 1.91 1.17 26.20
CA GLU A 122 3.29 0.67 26.31
C GLU A 122 3.52 -0.86 26.26
N SER A 123 3.81 -1.32 25.05
CA SER A 123 5.19 -1.72 24.78
C SER A 123 5.68 -0.88 23.59
N ASP A 124 6.85 -0.28 23.69
CA ASP A 124 7.45 0.50 22.59
C ASP A 124 7.44 -0.34 21.29
N ASN A 125 7.70 -1.65 21.39
CA ASN A 125 7.79 -2.52 20.22
C ASN A 125 6.45 -2.74 19.48
N HIS A 126 5.34 -2.99 20.19
CA HIS A 126 4.03 -3.16 19.55
C HIS A 126 3.56 -1.88 18.86
N THR A 127 3.60 -0.76 19.56
CA THR A 127 3.19 0.53 19.00
C THR A 127 4.10 0.92 17.84
N ARG A 128 5.42 0.66 17.93
CA ARG A 128 6.34 0.89 16.82
C ARG A 128 6.05 0.00 15.62
N PHE A 129 5.74 -1.28 15.84
CA PHE A 129 5.33 -2.20 14.78
C PHE A 129 4.05 -1.70 14.11
N ASP A 130 3.02 -1.33 14.90
CA ASP A 130 1.75 -0.82 14.39
C ASP A 130 1.94 0.48 13.58
N VAL A 131 2.85 1.36 14.00
CA VAL A 131 3.21 2.58 13.25
C VAL A 131 3.82 2.26 11.89
N VAL A 132 4.84 1.40 11.84
CA VAL A 132 5.48 1.00 10.58
C VAL A 132 4.49 0.24 9.70
N HIS A 133 3.72 -0.66 10.29
CA HIS A 133 2.71 -1.46 9.59
C HIS A 133 1.67 -0.58 8.91
N THR A 134 1.05 0.33 9.66
CA THR A 134 -0.03 1.20 9.15
C THR A 134 0.48 2.08 8.02
N PHE A 135 1.63 2.73 8.23
CA PHE A 135 2.27 3.55 7.19
C PHE A 135 2.53 2.73 5.91
N SER A 136 3.09 1.53 6.08
CA SER A 136 3.45 0.67 4.95
C SER A 136 2.24 0.19 4.17
N THR A 137 1.14 -0.12 4.84
CA THR A 137 -0.12 -0.52 4.19
C THR A 137 -0.75 0.63 3.43
N VAL A 138 -0.79 1.85 4.00
CA VAL A 138 -1.25 3.06 3.29
C VAL A 138 -0.39 3.32 2.06
N ARG A 139 0.94 3.29 2.23
CA ARG A 139 1.88 3.52 1.13
C ARG A 139 1.73 2.48 0.01
N TYR A 140 1.60 1.21 0.37
CA TYR A 140 1.38 0.13 -0.59
C TYR A 140 0.08 0.32 -1.38
N THR A 141 -1.00 0.71 -0.71
CA THR A 141 -2.28 1.03 -1.36
C THR A 141 -2.10 2.13 -2.40
N TYR A 142 -1.37 3.20 -2.06
CA TYR A 142 -1.06 4.28 -3.00
C TYR A 142 -0.14 3.82 -4.13
N ASP A 143 0.88 3.00 -3.86
CA ASP A 143 1.79 2.49 -4.89
C ASP A 143 1.06 1.62 -5.92
N LEU A 144 0.07 0.82 -5.49
CA LEU A 144 -0.78 0.06 -6.41
C LEU A 144 -1.54 0.99 -7.38
N LEU A 145 -2.17 2.03 -6.84
CA LEU A 145 -3.02 2.94 -7.62
C LEU A 145 -2.20 3.90 -8.49
N LEU A 146 -1.13 4.49 -7.94
CA LEU A 146 -0.21 5.35 -8.68
C LEU A 146 0.49 4.60 -9.81
N GLY A 147 0.92 3.36 -9.55
CA GLY A 147 1.55 2.52 -10.56
C GLY A 147 0.61 2.18 -11.71
N ASP A 148 -0.69 2.00 -11.44
CA ASP A 148 -1.68 1.76 -12.49
C ASP A 148 -1.93 3.01 -13.34
N LEU A 149 -2.04 4.19 -12.72
CA LEU A 149 -2.15 5.47 -13.43
C LEU A 149 -0.93 5.74 -14.31
N GLU A 150 0.28 5.59 -13.76
CA GLU A 150 1.52 5.79 -14.51
C GLU A 150 1.64 4.81 -15.69
N TYR A 151 1.17 3.57 -15.51
CA TYR A 151 1.15 2.59 -16.59
C TYR A 151 0.22 3.00 -17.73
N LEU A 152 -0.98 3.48 -17.40
CA LEU A 152 -1.98 3.89 -18.39
C LEU A 152 -1.54 5.15 -19.15
N ASP A 153 -0.94 6.11 -18.43
CA ASP A 153 -0.56 7.43 -19.00
C ASP A 153 0.88 7.48 -19.54
N GLY A 154 1.68 6.45 -19.24
CA GLY A 154 3.11 6.37 -19.59
C GLY A 154 4.00 7.40 -18.89
N ASN A 155 3.46 8.14 -17.90
CA ASN A 155 4.16 9.19 -17.15
C ASN A 155 3.67 9.22 -15.68
N PRO A 156 4.50 9.63 -14.71
CA PRO A 156 4.07 9.76 -13.33
C PRO A 156 2.88 10.74 -13.17
N PRO A 157 1.81 10.33 -12.47
CA PRO A 157 0.60 11.15 -12.35
C PRO A 157 0.88 12.44 -11.59
N GLN A 158 0.35 13.56 -12.10
CA GLN A 158 0.42 14.87 -11.44
C GLN A 158 -0.84 15.08 -10.62
N LEU A 159 -0.76 14.84 -9.32
CA LEU A 159 -1.92 14.81 -8.42
C LEU A 159 -1.96 16.02 -7.49
N THR A 160 -3.16 16.58 -7.30
CA THR A 160 -3.41 17.66 -6.34
C THR A 160 -4.04 17.10 -5.08
N ARG A 161 -3.53 17.49 -3.91
CA ARG A 161 -4.03 17.04 -2.61
C ARG A 161 -5.28 17.84 -2.21
N PRO A 162 -6.43 17.19 -1.95
CA PRO A 162 -7.64 17.91 -1.55
C PRO A 162 -7.53 18.51 -0.13
N TRP A 163 -6.59 18.03 0.69
CA TRP A 163 -6.25 18.57 2.02
C TRP A 163 -5.10 19.62 2.01
N GLY A 164 -4.71 20.12 0.84
CA GLY A 164 -3.71 21.19 0.68
C GLY A 164 -2.25 20.72 0.70
N ASN A 165 -1.32 21.67 0.86
CA ASN A 165 0.13 21.47 0.69
C ASN A 165 0.83 20.68 1.80
N LYS A 166 0.07 20.11 2.75
CA LYS A 166 0.60 19.29 3.84
C LYS A 166 0.66 17.81 3.43
N ARG A 167 1.38 17.02 4.22
CA ARG A 167 1.31 15.55 4.14
C ARG A 167 -0.01 15.08 4.75
N LEU A 168 -0.53 13.96 4.26
CA LEU A 168 -1.64 13.27 4.91
C LEU A 168 -1.11 12.62 6.19
N GLN A 169 -1.73 12.95 7.32
CA GLN A 169 -1.30 12.48 8.63
C GLN A 169 -1.89 11.11 8.92
N ILE A 170 -1.09 10.18 9.40
CA ILE A 170 -1.53 8.82 9.75
C ILE A 170 -1.45 8.67 11.25
N PHE A 171 -2.59 8.39 11.90
CA PHE A 171 -2.71 8.15 13.34
C PHE A 171 -3.06 6.68 13.59
N PRO A 172 -2.06 5.78 13.76
CA PRO A 172 -2.30 4.36 14.05
C PRO A 172 -3.03 4.13 15.39
N HIS A 173 -2.89 5.08 16.33
CA HIS A 173 -3.52 5.06 17.64
C HIS A 173 -4.19 6.41 17.90
N ALA A 174 -5.36 6.64 17.31
CA ALA A 174 -6.12 7.89 17.42
C ALA A 174 -6.91 8.04 18.73
N GLY A 175 -7.06 6.94 19.50
CA GLY A 175 -7.80 6.91 20.75
C GLY A 175 -8.61 5.61 20.91
N GLU A 176 -9.52 5.62 21.88
CA GLU A 176 -10.46 4.52 22.11
C GLU A 176 -11.81 4.83 21.44
N ASP A 177 -12.13 4.12 20.36
CA ASP A 177 -13.40 4.18 19.63
C ASP A 177 -13.55 2.92 18.75
N ALA A 178 -14.77 2.57 18.37
CA ALA A 178 -15.07 1.45 17.46
C ALA A 178 -15.12 1.92 15.99
N ASN A 179 -14.12 2.70 15.56
CA ASN A 179 -14.12 3.32 14.24
C ASN A 179 -12.72 3.49 13.64
N ALA A 180 -12.65 3.63 12.32
CA ALA A 180 -11.50 4.13 11.57
C ALA A 180 -12.04 5.05 10.47
N TYR A 181 -11.32 6.12 10.13
CA TYR A 181 -11.79 7.02 9.08
C TYR A 181 -10.68 7.86 8.45
N TYR A 182 -10.90 8.20 7.18
CA TYR A 182 -10.29 9.33 6.49
C TYR A 182 -11.06 10.64 6.76
N SER A 183 -10.32 11.75 6.99
CA SER A 183 -10.86 13.11 7.05
C SER A 183 -10.10 14.03 6.11
N ARG A 184 -10.80 14.65 5.15
CA ARG A 184 -10.25 15.68 4.26
C ARG A 184 -9.92 16.95 5.02
N GLU A 185 -10.83 17.39 5.88
CA GLU A 185 -10.72 18.64 6.63
C GLU A 185 -9.49 18.63 7.55
N GLU A 186 -9.26 17.52 8.23
CA GLU A 186 -8.06 17.34 9.04
C GLU A 186 -6.85 16.93 8.22
N GLY A 187 -7.04 16.38 7.01
CA GLY A 187 -5.99 15.77 6.21
C GLY A 187 -5.35 14.60 6.95
N ALA A 188 -6.19 13.68 7.44
CA ALA A 188 -5.76 12.61 8.33
C ALA A 188 -6.45 11.27 8.04
N LEU A 189 -5.73 10.18 8.30
CA LEU A 189 -6.25 8.82 8.48
C LEU A 189 -6.15 8.49 9.97
N LYS A 190 -7.28 8.15 10.60
CA LYS A 190 -7.36 7.88 12.03
C LYS A 190 -7.84 6.47 12.29
N PHE A 191 -7.05 5.71 13.03
CA PHE A 191 -7.35 4.34 13.41
C PHE A 191 -7.43 4.25 14.93
N PHE A 192 -8.56 3.78 15.44
CA PHE A 192 -8.80 3.67 16.87
C PHE A 192 -8.61 2.23 17.35
N PHE A 193 -8.76 2.03 18.64
CA PHE A 193 -8.91 0.70 19.21
C PHE A 193 -10.20 0.58 20.00
N THR A 194 -10.74 -0.62 20.05
CA THR A 194 -11.87 -0.99 20.89
C THR A 194 -11.51 -2.18 21.77
N LYS A 195 -12.38 -2.56 22.71
CA LYS A 195 -12.14 -3.69 23.61
C LYS A 195 -13.18 -4.78 23.39
N ARG A 196 -12.72 -6.03 23.40
CA ARG A 196 -13.58 -7.21 23.48
C ARG A 196 -14.32 -7.26 24.81
N LYS A 197 -15.30 -8.15 24.92
CA LYS A 197 -16.01 -8.43 26.18
C LYS A 197 -15.07 -8.85 27.32
N ASP A 198 -13.94 -9.47 27.00
CA ASP A 198 -12.91 -9.89 27.96
C ASP A 198 -11.87 -8.79 28.28
N GLY A 199 -12.04 -7.58 27.74
CA GLY A 199 -11.13 -6.46 27.93
C GLY A 199 -9.94 -6.41 26.97
N THR A 200 -9.74 -7.43 26.12
CA THR A 200 -8.63 -7.46 25.17
C THR A 200 -8.78 -6.36 24.11
N PRO A 201 -7.75 -5.52 23.88
CA PRO A 201 -7.83 -4.48 22.86
C PRO A 201 -7.76 -5.05 21.43
N ILE A 202 -8.60 -4.52 20.54
CA ILE A 202 -8.59 -4.73 19.10
C ILE A 202 -8.17 -3.39 18.47
N PHE A 203 -7.02 -3.35 17.82
CA PHE A 203 -6.49 -2.17 17.17
C PHE A 203 -6.82 -2.22 15.68
N LEU A 204 -7.64 -1.28 15.19
CA LEU A 204 -8.11 -1.28 13.81
C LEU A 204 -6.98 -1.04 12.81
N CYS A 205 -5.91 -0.35 13.24
CA CYS A 205 -4.70 -0.13 12.44
C CYS A 205 -3.95 -1.42 12.07
N ARG A 206 -4.23 -2.55 12.74
CA ARG A 206 -3.61 -3.85 12.45
C ARG A 206 -4.32 -4.61 11.34
N SER A 207 -5.48 -4.13 10.91
CA SER A 207 -6.27 -4.75 9.86
C SER A 207 -5.88 -4.17 8.50
N LEU A 208 -5.28 -5.01 7.64
CA LEU A 208 -4.82 -4.60 6.31
C LEU A 208 -5.97 -4.02 5.47
N ASP A 209 -7.13 -4.66 5.53
CA ASP A 209 -8.34 -4.26 4.81
C ASP A 209 -8.86 -2.91 5.28
N VAL A 210 -8.99 -2.67 6.58
CA VAL A 210 -9.43 -1.39 7.14
C VAL A 210 -8.45 -0.28 6.76
N VAL A 211 -7.15 -0.50 6.90
CA VAL A 211 -6.14 0.51 6.54
C VAL A 211 -6.17 0.82 5.04
N ALA A 212 -6.32 -0.20 4.19
CA ALA A 212 -6.44 -0.03 2.75
C ALA A 212 -7.76 0.65 2.34
N HIS A 213 -8.85 0.38 3.06
CA HIS A 213 -10.16 1.00 2.83
C HIS A 213 -10.06 2.51 3.02
N GLU A 214 -9.54 2.95 4.17
CA GLU A 214 -9.40 4.38 4.48
C GLU A 214 -8.40 5.09 3.56
N ALA A 215 -7.30 4.43 3.19
CA ALA A 215 -6.38 4.95 2.19
C ALA A 215 -7.05 5.05 0.80
N GLY A 216 -7.96 4.14 0.48
CA GLY A 216 -8.78 4.17 -0.73
C GLY A 216 -9.66 5.41 -0.78
N HIS A 217 -10.32 5.77 0.33
CA HIS A 217 -11.08 7.02 0.42
C HIS A 217 -10.20 8.25 0.15
N SER A 218 -9.03 8.34 0.77
CA SER A 218 -8.14 9.49 0.57
C SER A 218 -7.60 9.55 -0.86
N PHE A 219 -7.42 8.41 -1.53
CA PHE A 219 -7.00 8.37 -2.92
C PHE A 219 -8.14 8.74 -3.89
N LEU A 220 -9.34 8.21 -3.68
CA LEU A 220 -10.50 8.59 -4.48
C LEU A 220 -10.77 10.09 -4.38
N ASP A 221 -10.58 10.67 -3.19
CA ASP A 221 -10.71 12.10 -2.97
C ASP A 221 -9.72 12.92 -3.82
N ILE A 222 -8.49 12.42 -4.03
CA ILE A 222 -7.54 13.05 -4.97
C ILE A 222 -8.10 13.04 -6.40
N LEU A 223 -8.68 11.91 -6.83
CA LEU A 223 -9.16 11.74 -8.20
C LEU A 223 -10.47 12.49 -8.47
N GLN A 224 -11.39 12.47 -7.50
CA GLN A 224 -12.74 12.99 -7.62
C GLN A 224 -13.13 13.80 -6.36
N PRO A 225 -12.54 14.99 -6.13
CA PRO A 225 -12.77 15.75 -4.90
C PRO A 225 -14.22 16.21 -4.67
N GLN A 226 -15.07 16.17 -5.69
CA GLN A 226 -16.49 16.57 -5.61
C GLN A 226 -17.41 15.39 -5.29
N TRP A 227 -16.91 14.16 -5.32
CA TRP A 227 -17.68 12.99 -4.91
C TRP A 227 -17.60 12.93 -3.40
N ARG A 228 -18.58 13.53 -2.71
CA ARG A 228 -18.61 13.52 -1.24
C ARG A 228 -19.36 12.28 -0.75
N SER A 229 -19.20 11.97 0.53
CA SER A 229 -19.78 10.80 1.19
C SER A 229 -21.29 10.92 1.45
N ASP A 230 -22.07 11.34 0.46
CA ASP A 230 -23.52 11.47 0.51
C ASP A 230 -24.20 10.83 -0.71
N GLY A 231 -25.43 10.34 -0.52
CA GLY A 231 -26.22 9.73 -1.59
C GLY A 231 -25.49 8.62 -2.36
N GLN A 232 -25.54 8.67 -3.70
CA GLN A 232 -24.91 7.66 -4.56
C GLN A 232 -23.39 7.77 -4.60
N THR A 233 -22.83 8.98 -4.49
CA THR A 233 -21.38 9.19 -4.43
C THR A 233 -20.78 8.65 -3.14
N GLY A 234 -21.54 8.68 -2.03
CA GLY A 234 -21.18 7.99 -0.80
C GLY A 234 -21.07 6.48 -1.00
N GLY A 235 -22.06 5.85 -1.62
CA GLY A 235 -21.98 4.41 -1.93
C GLY A 235 -20.79 4.04 -2.82
N PHE A 236 -20.42 4.92 -3.76
CA PHE A 236 -19.22 4.74 -4.57
C PHE A 236 -17.93 4.86 -3.74
N HIS A 237 -17.88 5.82 -2.80
CA HIS A 237 -16.75 6.01 -1.89
C HIS A 237 -16.45 4.75 -1.07
N GLU A 238 -17.48 4.16 -0.47
CA GLU A 238 -17.39 2.89 0.27
C GLU A 238 -16.92 1.75 -0.63
N ALA A 239 -17.57 1.59 -1.80
CA ALA A 239 -17.22 0.51 -2.73
C ALA A 239 -15.78 0.62 -3.25
N PHE A 240 -15.27 1.83 -3.47
CA PHE A 240 -13.88 2.04 -3.87
C PHE A 240 -12.90 1.67 -2.75
N GLY A 241 -13.21 2.02 -1.50
CA GLY A 241 -12.46 1.59 -0.32
C GLY A 241 -12.38 0.06 -0.25
N ASP A 242 -13.52 -0.62 -0.36
CA ASP A 242 -13.60 -2.09 -0.33
C ASP A 242 -12.81 -2.76 -1.47
N LEU A 243 -12.83 -2.18 -2.67
CA LEU A 243 -12.03 -2.66 -3.79
C LEU A 243 -10.53 -2.49 -3.53
N CYS A 244 -10.10 -1.37 -2.92
CA CYS A 244 -8.72 -1.17 -2.51
C CYS A 244 -8.30 -2.22 -1.48
N SER A 245 -9.14 -2.49 -0.47
CA SER A 245 -8.91 -3.57 0.50
C SER A 245 -8.73 -4.91 -0.18
N LEU A 246 -9.61 -5.26 -1.12
CA LEU A 246 -9.50 -6.50 -1.89
C LEU A 246 -8.18 -6.58 -2.66
N PHE A 247 -7.82 -5.53 -3.40
CA PHE A 247 -6.58 -5.48 -4.17
C PHE A 247 -5.33 -5.59 -3.31
N VAL A 248 -5.30 -4.93 -2.14
CA VAL A 248 -4.20 -5.05 -1.19
C VAL A 248 -4.09 -6.48 -0.67
N LEU A 249 -5.19 -7.08 -0.23
CA LEU A 249 -5.19 -8.42 0.35
C LEU A 249 -4.70 -9.51 -0.63
N ILE A 250 -5.02 -9.41 -1.91
CA ILE A 250 -4.67 -10.44 -2.91
C ILE A 250 -3.34 -10.17 -3.63
N SER A 251 -2.73 -9.00 -3.44
CA SER A 251 -1.46 -8.63 -4.07
C SER A 251 -0.27 -8.57 -3.10
N MET A 252 -0.53 -8.63 -1.79
CA MET A 252 0.47 -8.70 -0.71
C MET A 252 0.86 -10.13 -0.33
#